data_AF-A0A4R5BH62-F1
#
_entry.id   AF-A0A4R5BH62-F1
#
_cell.length_a   1.000
_cell.length_b   1.000
_cell.length_c   1.000
_cell.angle_alpha   90.00
_cell.angle_beta   90.00
_cell.angle_gamma   90.00
#
_symmetry.space_group_name_H-M   'P 1'
#
loop_
_entity.id
_entity.type
_entity.pdbx_description
1 polymer ?
#
loop_
_entity_poly.entity_id
_entity_poly.type
_entity_poly.pdbx_seq_one_letter_code
_entity_poly.pdbx_strand_id
1 'polypeptide(L)' 'MSTSFTVRLDDDAERKLAALMSDGSSRNSAIRYALDVSYRHLVNEQMREESARLLQDPEDLAEVNAAREAMGAGDAW' A
#
# COMPACT_ATOMS: atom_id res chain seq x y z
N MET A 1 15.27 -17.27 6.72
CA MET A 1 16.55 -17.26 5.98
C MET A 1 16.85 -15.85 5.50
N SER A 2 18.12 -15.43 5.49
CA SER A 2 18.53 -14.13 4.92
C SER A 2 19.35 -14.39 3.66
N THR A 3 19.00 -13.72 2.56
CA THR A 3 19.70 -13.82 1.28
C THR A 3 20.26 -12.44 0.92
N SER A 4 21.47 -12.39 0.37
CA SER A 4 22.09 -11.17 -0.13
C SER A 4 22.04 -11.13 -1.66
N PHE A 5 21.98 -9.93 -2.21
CA PHE A 5 22.07 -9.66 -3.63
C PHE A 5 22.77 -8.32 -3.86
N THR A 6 23.25 -8.09 -5.08
CA THR A 6 23.88 -6.83 -5.48
C THR A 6 22.94 -6.06 -6.39
N VAL A 7 22.81 -4.77 -6.19
CA VAL A 7 22.02 -3.86 -7.02
C VAL A 7 22.92 -2.76 -7.56
N ARG A 8 22.78 -2.43 -8.84
CA ARG A 8 23.40 -1.25 -9.42
C ARG A 8 22.42 -0.08 -9.30
N LEU A 9 22.89 1.01 -8.74
CA LEU A 9 22.14 2.25 -8.61
C LEU A 9 22.71 3.28 -9.58
N ASP A 10 21.85 4.15 -10.10
CA ASP A 10 22.29 5.37 -10.75
C ASP A 10 22.53 6.47 -9.71
N ASP A 11 23.11 7.59 -10.14
CA ASP A 11 23.44 8.71 -9.25
C ASP A 11 22.22 9.26 -8.51
N ASP A 12 21.03 9.16 -9.09
CA ASP A 12 19.80 9.64 -8.48
C ASP A 12 19.31 8.72 -7.35
N ALA A 13 19.31 7.42 -7.59
CA ALA A 13 19.00 6.42 -6.60
C ALA A 13 20.04 6.41 -5.46
N GLU A 14 21.31 6.67 -5.75
CA GLU A 14 22.33 6.86 -4.72
C GLU A 14 22.04 8.07 -3.83
N ARG A 15 21.64 9.21 -4.40
CA ARG A 15 21.25 10.40 -3.62
C ARG A 15 20.04 10.13 -2.74
N LYS A 16 19.01 9.46 -3.28
CA LYS A 16 17.81 9.08 -2.52
C LYS A 16 18.16 8.13 -1.37
N LEU A 17 19.01 7.14 -1.62
CA LEU A 17 19.49 6.22 -0.58
C LEU A 17 20.28 6.95 0.50
N ALA A 18 21.14 7.91 0.13
CA ALA A 18 21.86 8.75 1.09
C ALA A 18 20.90 9.59 1.95
N ALA A 19 19.85 10.15 1.36
CA ALA A 19 18.82 10.88 2.10
C ALA A 19 18.05 9.98 3.09
N LEU A 20 17.73 8.74 2.69
CA LEU A 20 17.09 7.76 3.59
C LEU A 20 17.99 7.34 4.77
N MET A 21 19.30 7.55 4.67
CA MET A 21 20.27 7.27 5.73
C MET A 21 20.62 8.51 6.57
N SER A 22 19.96 9.65 6.37
CA SER A 22 20.34 10.92 7.01
C SER A 22 20.22 10.90 8.54
N ASP A 23 19.43 9.97 9.08
CA ASP A 23 19.23 9.73 10.52
C ASP A 23 20.34 8.86 11.14
N GLY A 24 21.36 8.49 10.38
CA GLY A 24 22.43 7.59 10.80
C GLY A 24 22.09 6.11 10.64
N SER A 25 20.96 5.77 10.01
CA SER A 25 20.60 4.38 9.73
C SER A 25 21.54 3.72 8.73
N SER A 26 21.66 2.39 8.83
CA SER A 26 22.48 1.60 7.92
C SER A 26 21.86 1.53 6.52
N ARG A 27 22.70 1.27 5.50
CA ARG A 27 22.23 1.03 4.12
C ARG A 27 21.19 -0.10 4.04
N ASN A 28 21.40 -1.19 4.76
CA ASN A 28 20.47 -2.32 4.78
C ASN A 28 19.13 -1.93 5.41
N SER A 29 19.12 -1.20 6.53
CA SER A 29 17.88 -0.71 7.14
C SER A 29 17.14 0.26 6.23
N ALA A 30 17.84 1.19 5.57
CA ALA A 30 17.24 2.12 4.62
C ALA A 30 16.60 1.39 3.42
N ILE A 31 17.28 0.39 2.85
CA ILE A 31 16.73 -0.42 1.75
C ILE A 31 15.51 -1.23 2.22
N ARG A 32 15.58 -1.87 3.39
CA ARG A 32 14.44 -2.62 3.95
C ARG A 32 13.23 -1.72 4.18
N TYR A 33 13.46 -0.53 4.73
CA TYR A 33 12.41 0.46 4.93
C TYR A 33 11.78 0.90 3.61
N ALA A 34 12.60 1.22 2.59
CA ALA A 34 12.11 1.60 1.28
C ALA A 34 11.26 0.50 0.63
N LEU A 35 11.65 -0.77 0.78
CA LEU A 35 10.88 -1.91 0.27
C LEU A 35 9.53 -2.05 0.98
N ASP A 36 9.48 -1.93 2.31
CA ASP A 36 8.23 -2.00 3.07
C ASP A 36 7.27 -0.87 2.71
N VAL A 37 7.76 0.37 2.62
CA VAL A 37 6.96 1.53 2.21
C VAL A 37 6.43 1.36 0.78
N SER A 38 7.27 0.90 -0.15
CA SER A 38 6.87 0.67 -1.54
C SER A 38 5.80 -0.42 -1.65
N TYR A 39 5.94 -1.50 -0.88
CA TYR A 39 4.96 -2.58 -0.84
C TYR A 39 3.61 -2.10 -0.29
N ARG A 40 3.61 -1.30 0.78
CA ARG A 40 2.37 -0.72 1.32
C ARG A 40 1.68 0.18 0.30
N HIS A 41 2.44 0.97 -0.45
CA HIS A 41 1.89 1.78 -1.54
C HIS A 41 1.20 0.92 -2.60
N LEU A 42 1.87 -0.14 -3.04
CA LEU A 42 1.32 -1.09 -4.01
C LEU A 42 0.01 -1.73 -3.52
N VAL A 43 -0.02 -2.22 -2.27
CA VAL A 43 -1.22 -2.83 -1.68
C VAL A 43 -2.36 -1.83 -1.59
N ASN A 44 -2.09 -0.61 -1.15
CA ASN A 44 -3.11 0.44 -1.04
C ASN A 44 -3.67 0.84 -2.42
N GLU A 45 -2.84 0.82 -3.47
CA GLU A 45 -3.27 1.08 -4.84
C GLU A 45 -4.18 -0.04 -5.35
N GLN A 46 -3.80 -1.30 -5.14
CA GLN A 46 -4.65 -2.45 -5.48
C GLN A 46 -5.99 -2.41 -4.76
N MET A 47 -6.01 -2.09 -3.46
CA MET A 47 -7.25 -1.95 -2.70
C MET A 47 -8.15 -0.83 -3.24
N ARG A 48 -7.56 0.28 -3.70
CA ARG A 48 -8.34 1.37 -4.33
C ARG A 48 -8.93 0.92 -5.66
N GLU A 49 -8.16 0.24 -6.50
CA GLU A 49 -8.64 -0.31 -7.77
C GLU A 49 -9.74 -1.35 -7.56
N GLU A 50 -9.58 -2.22 -6.58
CA GLU A 50 -10.60 -3.20 -6.19
C GLU A 50 -11.86 -2.54 -5.68
N SER A 51 -11.75 -1.57 -4.77
CA SER A 51 -12.90 -0.79 -4.28
C SER A 51 -13.63 -0.09 -5.42
N ALA A 52 -12.88 0.49 -6.37
CA ALA A 52 -13.47 1.15 -7.54
C ALA A 52 -14.23 0.17 -8.44
N ARG A 53 -13.74 -1.08 -8.58
CA ARG A 53 -14.45 -2.15 -9.29
C ARG A 53 -15.73 -2.57 -8.57
N LEU A 54 -15.66 -2.82 -7.27
CA LEU A 54 -16.83 -3.21 -6.45
C LEU A 54 -17.93 -2.13 -6.48
N LEU A 55 -17.55 -0.83 -6.47
CA LEU A 55 -18.52 0.27 -6.60
C LEU A 55 -19.23 0.34 -7.96
N GLN A 56 -18.67 -0.30 -8.98
CA GLN A 56 -19.24 -0.34 -10.32
C GLN A 56 -19.98 -1.66 -10.60
N ASP A 57 -19.95 -2.62 -9.68
CA ASP A 57 -20.63 -3.90 -9.81
C ASP A 57 -22.08 -3.80 -9.29
N PRO A 58 -23.10 -3.98 -10.15
CA PRO A 58 -24.50 -3.93 -9.74
C PRO A 58 -24.89 -5.00 -8.71
N GLU A 59 -24.23 -6.17 -8.71
CA GLU A 59 -24.52 -7.24 -7.76
C GLU A 59 -23.98 -6.88 -6.37
N ASP A 60 -22.76 -6.33 -6.30
CA ASP A 60 -22.17 -5.86 -5.04
C ASP A 60 -22.96 -4.68 -4.45
N LEU A 61 -23.44 -3.77 -5.30
CA LEU A 61 -24.32 -2.67 -4.87
C LEU A 61 -25.65 -3.20 -4.30
N ALA A 62 -26.22 -4.24 -4.91
CA ALA A 62 -27.44 -4.87 -4.40
C ALA A 62 -27.18 -5.57 -3.05
N GLU A 63 -26.04 -6.25 -2.90
CA GLU A 63 -25.65 -6.91 -1.65
C GLU A 63 -25.38 -5.91 -0.53
N VAL A 64 -24.67 -4.81 -0.79
CA VAL A 64 -24.42 -3.73 0.18
C VAL A 64 -25.74 -3.07 0.63
N ASN A 65 -26.68 -2.86 -0.30
CA ASN A 65 -28.00 -2.32 0.05
C ASN A 65 -28.81 -3.31 0.89
N ALA A 66 -28.83 -4.59 0.53
CA ALA A 66 -29.49 -5.63 1.31
C ALA A 66 -28.89 -5.77 2.73
N ALA A 67 -27.56 -5.67 2.86
CA ALA A 67 -26.88 -5.68 4.15
C ALA A 67 -27.22 -4.44 5.00
N ARG A 68 -27.31 -3.25 4.38
CA ARG A 68 -27.77 -2.02 5.04
C ARG A 68 -29.21 -2.11 5.53
N GLU A 69 -30.09 -2.68 4.72
CA GLU A 69 -31.50 -2.91 5.08
C GLU A 69 -31.62 -3.93 6.22
N ALA A 70 -30.84 -5.02 6.16
CA ALA A 70 -30.83 -6.07 7.18
C ALA A 70 -30.24 -5.61 8.53
N MET A 71 -29.26 -4.70 8.52
CA MET A 71 -28.75 -4.08 9.75
C MET A 71 -29.72 -3.05 10.35
N GLY A 72 -30.85 -2.79 9.67
CA GLY A 72 -31.89 -1.86 10.09
C GLY A 72 -31.34 -0.45 10.17
N ALA A 73 -31.48 0.33 9.09
CA ALA A 73 -31.06 1.73 8.99
C ALA A 73 -31.15 2.48 10.34
N GLY A 74 -30.05 2.47 11.08
CA GLY A 74 -29.87 3.26 12.27
C GLY A 74 -29.52 4.65 11.79
N ASP A 75 -30.55 5.47 11.55
CA ASP A 75 -30.42 6.91 11.43
C ASP A 75 -29.62 7.45 12.62
N ALA A 76 -28.35 7.76 12.39
CA ALA A 76 -27.56 8.63 13.25
C ALA A 76 -26.41 9.21 12.42
N TRP A 77 -26.69 10.35 11.80
CA TRP A 77 -25.71 11.43 11.64
C TRP A 77 -25.17 11.88 13.00
#